data_AF-A0A0L0G366-F1
#
_entry.id   AF-A0A0L0G366-F1
#
_cell.length_a   1.000
_cell.length_b   1.000
_cell.length_c   1.000
_cell.angle_alpha   90.00
_cell.angle_beta   90.00
_cell.angle_gamma   90.00
#
_symmetry.space_group_name_H-M   'P 1'
#
loop_
_entity.id
_entity.type
_entity.pdbx_description
1 polymer ?
#
loop_
_entity_poly.entity_id
_entity_poly.type
_entity_poly.pdbx_seq_one_letter_code
_entity_poly.pdbx_strand_id
1 'polypeptide(L)'
;MLTNPSLHIQIAHQTLFLLTGSFSESKHNPHLFLTARFVLADTDAEPEVTHTYWQGHDDGYVRLFHDAHVPEEHRQEVLLSNGDRYQDTSLWELMYKRISNAKSFIYIAGWSVFVPTRLIRRENEEEIPTLGELLKKKADEGVEVVVMVWDEVMSVKYLMEAGLMGTHDEETHRYFDGTKVNCVKFSRTGDMKKKSILKRIVFSSKQLFSVTHHQKTVVCDAPTRNQAKICAFVGGIDLCDGRYDTADHCLYRRMLSYEYPASDYHNPGDNSFHAKNAPRQPWHDTHSYIEGTAAWHVLQNFRERYNSQSSSKAPRLSNWTDTVGSETLADREKDENWNVQIFRSIDSHVAA
;
A
#
# COMPACT_ATOMS: atom_id res chain seq x y z
N MET A 1 21.29 6.07 32.53
CA MET A 1 20.45 5.95 31.33
C MET A 1 21.18 5.05 30.35
N LEU A 2 20.99 3.74 30.45
CA LEU A 2 21.54 2.78 29.50
C LEU A 2 20.35 2.04 28.87
N THR A 3 20.23 2.24 27.57
CA THR A 3 19.27 1.62 26.67
C THR A 3 19.42 0.11 26.71
N ASN A 4 18.33 -0.60 26.95
CA ASN A 4 18.24 -2.05 26.86
C ASN A 4 18.48 -2.48 25.40
N PRO A 5 19.60 -3.12 25.03
CA PRO A 5 19.82 -3.58 23.67
C PRO A 5 19.23 -4.98 23.52
N SER A 6 18.08 -5.10 22.86
CA SER A 6 17.54 -6.38 22.41
C SER A 6 18.47 -6.93 21.32
N LEU A 7 19.28 -7.95 21.65
CA LEU A 7 20.10 -8.66 20.67
C LEU A 7 19.31 -9.88 20.17
N HIS A 8 18.91 -9.85 18.89
CA HIS A 8 18.32 -11.01 18.21
C HIS A 8 19.42 -11.76 17.46
N ILE A 9 19.73 -12.99 17.88
CA ILE A 9 20.62 -13.91 17.14
C ILE A 9 19.71 -14.96 16.48
N GLN A 10 19.68 -14.97 15.16
CA GLN A 10 18.94 -15.95 14.38
C GLN A 10 19.90 -17.08 13.98
N ILE A 11 19.67 -18.29 14.49
CA ILE A 11 20.31 -19.52 14.01
C ILE A 11 19.26 -20.27 13.19
N ALA A 12 19.64 -20.75 12.01
CA ALA A 12 18.75 -21.28 10.99
C ALA A 12 17.66 -22.22 11.56
N HIS A 13 16.40 -21.94 11.19
CA HIS A 13 15.17 -22.71 11.49
C HIS A 13 14.71 -22.78 12.95
N GLN A 14 15.23 -21.95 13.86
CA GLN A 14 14.88 -22.03 15.28
C GLN A 14 14.68 -20.64 15.91
N THR A 15 13.60 -20.48 16.69
CA THR A 15 13.29 -19.22 17.38
C THR A 15 13.78 -19.30 18.84
N LEU A 16 14.85 -18.58 19.15
CA LEU A 16 15.34 -18.39 20.52
C LEU A 16 14.70 -17.14 21.11
N PHE A 17 13.99 -17.27 22.23
CA PHE A 17 13.47 -16.12 22.98
C PHE A 17 14.44 -15.77 24.12
N LEU A 18 15.00 -14.56 24.10
CA LEU A 18 15.70 -14.00 25.26
C LEU A 18 14.65 -13.39 26.19
N LEU A 19 14.53 -13.92 27.40
CA LEU A 19 13.48 -13.53 28.35
C LEU A 19 13.90 -12.33 29.20
N THR A 20 15.15 -12.27 29.66
CA THR A 20 15.72 -11.14 30.42
C THR A 20 17.24 -11.16 30.36
N GLY A 21 17.87 -10.01 30.62
CA GLY A 21 19.31 -9.91 30.82
C GLY A 21 19.68 -8.87 31.88
N SER A 22 20.73 -9.12 32.66
CA SER A 22 21.29 -8.16 33.61
C SER A 22 22.81 -8.16 33.57
N PHE A 23 23.42 -7.03 33.93
CA PHE A 23 24.86 -6.85 33.89
C PHE A 23 25.39 -6.42 35.25
N SER A 24 26.49 -7.03 35.68
CA SER A 24 27.23 -6.61 36.88
C SER A 24 28.37 -5.67 36.48
N GLU A 25 28.31 -4.41 36.94
CA GLU A 25 29.33 -3.37 36.71
C GLU A 25 30.58 -3.56 37.58
N SER A 26 31.18 -4.75 37.58
CA SER A 26 32.49 -4.96 38.20
C SER A 26 33.61 -4.63 37.21
N LYS A 27 34.54 -3.72 37.58
CA LYS A 27 35.71 -3.35 36.77
C LYS A 27 36.69 -4.51 36.53
N HIS A 28 36.63 -5.55 37.36
CA HIS A 28 37.58 -6.66 37.31
C HIS A 28 36.96 -7.99 36.92
N ASN A 29 35.62 -8.13 37.01
CA ASN A 29 34.92 -9.36 36.61
C ASN A 29 33.47 -9.07 36.19
N PRO A 30 33.25 -8.47 35.01
CA PRO A 30 31.91 -8.17 34.53
C PRO A 30 31.17 -9.48 34.19
N HIS A 31 29.94 -9.60 34.69
CA HIS A 31 29.06 -10.73 34.40
C HIS A 31 27.85 -10.25 33.61
N LEU A 32 27.53 -10.98 32.54
CA LEU A 32 26.28 -10.85 31.80
C LEU A 32 25.40 -12.05 32.12
N PHE A 33 24.29 -11.81 32.79
CA PHE A 33 23.27 -12.82 33.06
C PHE A 33 22.26 -12.77 31.93
N LEU A 34 22.00 -13.89 31.28
CA LEU A 34 21.01 -14.04 30.22
C LEU A 34 20.06 -15.17 30.58
N THR A 35 18.76 -14.93 30.43
CA THR A 35 17.76 -16.01 30.45
C THR A 35 17.29 -16.23 29.02
N ALA A 36 17.45 -17.46 28.52
CA ALA A 36 16.98 -17.85 27.20
C ALA A 36 16.04 -19.04 27.32
N ARG A 37 14.93 -19.01 26.56
CA ARG A 37 14.03 -20.14 26.38
C ARG A 37 14.06 -20.55 24.91
N PHE A 38 14.30 -21.83 24.69
CA PHE A 38 14.23 -22.46 23.39
C PHE A 38 12.88 -23.15 23.24
N VAL A 39 12.18 -22.85 22.15
CA VAL A 39 10.92 -23.50 21.80
C VAL A 39 11.16 -24.18 20.46
N LEU A 40 11.08 -25.50 20.43
CA LEU A 40 11.06 -26.25 19.17
C LEU A 40 9.81 -25.84 18.39
N ALA A 41 9.88 -25.82 17.06
CA ALA A 41 8.71 -25.57 16.23
C ALA A 41 7.63 -26.60 16.61
N ASP A 42 6.57 -26.12 17.25
CA ASP A 42 5.43 -26.94 17.64
C ASP A 42 4.63 -27.31 16.38
N THR A 43 4.05 -28.50 16.37
CA THR A 43 3.20 -28.98 15.27
C THR A 43 1.76 -28.52 15.43
N ASP A 44 1.38 -28.04 16.62
CA ASP A 44 0.06 -27.47 16.89
C ASP A 44 0.03 -26.00 16.44
N ALA A 45 -0.14 -25.81 15.12
CA ALA A 45 -0.23 -24.49 14.51
C ALA A 45 -1.57 -23.83 14.87
N GLU A 46 -1.53 -22.82 15.74
CA GLU A 46 -2.63 -21.87 15.89
C GLU A 46 -2.80 -21.07 14.58
N PRO A 47 -4.03 -20.78 14.13
CA PRO A 47 -4.28 -20.08 12.88
C PRO A 47 -3.84 -18.59 12.91
N GLU A 48 -3.61 -18.03 14.10
CA GLU A 48 -3.17 -16.66 14.29
C GLU A 48 -1.66 -16.57 14.53
N VAL A 49 -1.02 -15.60 13.86
CA VAL A 49 0.40 -15.30 14.10
C VAL A 49 0.51 -14.42 15.35
N THR A 50 1.19 -14.94 16.38
CA THR A 50 1.40 -14.21 17.64
C THR A 50 2.54 -13.19 17.54
N HIS A 51 2.63 -12.29 18.53
CA HIS A 51 3.67 -11.24 18.63
C HIS A 51 3.68 -10.22 17.48
N THR A 52 2.50 -9.89 16.96
CA THR A 52 2.28 -8.93 15.90
C THR A 52 1.59 -7.68 16.44
N TYR A 53 1.69 -6.57 15.70
CA TYR A 53 1.11 -5.29 16.13
C TYR A 53 -0.43 -5.32 16.17
N TRP A 54 -1.05 -6.09 15.26
CA TRP A 54 -2.50 -6.30 15.20
C TRP A 54 -2.83 -7.78 15.31
N GLN A 55 -3.86 -8.10 16.09
CA GLN A 55 -4.42 -9.45 16.19
C GLN A 55 -5.27 -9.78 14.95
N GLY A 56 -5.56 -11.07 14.77
CA GLY A 56 -6.50 -11.55 13.75
C GLY A 56 -7.96 -11.29 14.14
N HIS A 57 -8.81 -11.11 13.13
CA HIS A 57 -10.26 -10.92 13.32
C HIS A 57 -11.05 -11.77 12.34
N ASP A 58 -12.18 -12.33 12.78
CA ASP A 58 -13.08 -13.23 12.05
C ASP A 58 -14.28 -12.52 11.38
N ASP A 59 -14.27 -11.19 11.42
CA ASP A 59 -15.28 -10.31 10.84
C ASP A 59 -14.88 -9.79 9.44
N GLY A 60 -13.88 -10.43 8.82
CA GLY A 60 -13.31 -10.00 7.56
C GLY A 60 -14.11 -10.45 6.34
N TYR A 61 -14.00 -9.67 5.27
CA TYR A 61 -14.32 -10.12 3.92
C TYR A 61 -13.15 -9.80 3.02
N VAL A 62 -12.65 -10.80 2.29
CA VAL A 62 -11.54 -10.64 1.36
C VAL A 62 -12.00 -10.98 -0.05
N ARG A 63 -11.58 -10.15 -1.00
CA ARG A 63 -11.59 -10.51 -2.41
C ARG A 63 -10.19 -10.43 -2.97
N LEU A 64 -9.80 -11.48 -3.69
CA LEU A 64 -8.49 -11.59 -4.32
C LEU A 64 -8.59 -11.19 -5.79
N PHE A 65 -7.54 -10.57 -6.30
CA PHE A 65 -7.44 -10.12 -7.67
C PHE A 65 -6.18 -10.68 -8.31
N HIS A 66 -6.36 -11.19 -9.52
CA HIS A 66 -5.30 -11.54 -10.45
C HIS A 66 -5.21 -10.41 -11.47
N ASP A 67 -4.05 -9.77 -11.54
CA ASP A 67 -3.79 -8.60 -12.37
C ASP A 67 -4.74 -7.40 -12.09
N ALA A 68 -4.70 -6.38 -12.93
CA ALA A 68 -5.52 -5.17 -12.76
C ALA A 68 -6.96 -5.34 -13.26
N HIS A 69 -7.16 -6.20 -14.25
CA HIS A 69 -8.44 -6.38 -14.94
C HIS A 69 -8.62 -7.81 -15.45
N VAL A 70 -9.84 -8.33 -15.35
CA VAL A 70 -10.24 -9.62 -15.91
C VAL A 70 -11.36 -9.40 -16.94
N PRO A 71 -11.05 -9.56 -18.24
CA PRO A 71 -12.06 -9.50 -19.30
C PRO A 71 -13.15 -10.55 -19.10
N GLU A 72 -14.36 -10.28 -19.59
CA GLU A 72 -15.50 -11.19 -19.40
C GLU A 72 -15.25 -12.58 -20.00
N GLU A 73 -14.57 -12.62 -21.15
CA GLU A 73 -14.15 -13.83 -21.85
C GLU A 73 -13.11 -14.68 -21.09
N HIS A 74 -12.41 -14.10 -20.12
CA HIS A 74 -11.38 -14.79 -19.33
C HIS A 74 -11.86 -15.17 -17.93
N ARG A 75 -13.13 -14.89 -17.60
CA ARG A 75 -13.68 -15.26 -16.29
C ARG A 75 -13.76 -16.77 -16.17
N GLN A 76 -13.18 -17.30 -15.10
CA GLN A 76 -13.13 -18.73 -14.88
C GLN A 76 -14.46 -19.25 -14.34
N GLU A 77 -14.94 -20.36 -14.89
CA GLU A 77 -16.06 -21.11 -14.31
C GLU A 77 -15.54 -22.07 -13.23
N VAL A 78 -15.27 -21.55 -12.04
CA VAL A 78 -14.90 -22.37 -10.88
C VAL A 78 -16.11 -22.55 -9.96
N LEU A 79 -16.48 -23.80 -9.69
CA LEU A 79 -17.51 -24.12 -8.70
C LEU A 79 -16.90 -24.11 -7.30
N LEU A 80 -17.47 -23.32 -6.41
CA LEU A 80 -17.09 -23.22 -5.01
C LEU A 80 -17.76 -24.33 -4.17
N SER A 81 -17.24 -24.56 -2.97
CA SER A 81 -17.75 -25.60 -2.06
C SER A 81 -19.21 -25.40 -1.64
N ASN A 82 -19.69 -24.16 -1.65
CA ASN A 82 -21.09 -23.80 -1.37
C ASN A 82 -22.02 -23.99 -2.60
N GLY A 83 -21.48 -24.40 -3.75
CA GLY A 83 -22.22 -24.59 -5.00
C GLY A 83 -22.33 -23.32 -5.85
N ASP A 84 -21.79 -22.19 -5.40
CA ASP A 84 -21.76 -20.96 -6.20
C ASP A 84 -20.64 -21.00 -7.24
N ARG A 85 -20.77 -20.14 -8.26
CA ARG A 85 -19.70 -19.89 -9.22
C ARG A 85 -18.81 -18.78 -8.72
N TYR A 86 -17.50 -19.00 -8.74
CA TYR A 86 -16.52 -17.95 -8.53
C TYR A 86 -16.77 -16.80 -9.51
N GLN A 87 -16.84 -15.58 -8.97
CA GLN A 87 -17.05 -14.37 -9.76
C GLN A 87 -15.76 -13.58 -9.83
N ASP A 88 -15.06 -13.70 -10.94
CA ASP A 88 -13.97 -12.81 -11.29
C ASP A 88 -14.45 -11.36 -11.29
N THR A 89 -13.68 -10.48 -10.64
CA THR A 89 -13.91 -9.05 -10.71
C THR A 89 -12.62 -8.32 -10.97
N SER A 90 -12.70 -7.27 -11.77
CA SER A 90 -11.56 -6.45 -12.12
C SER A 90 -11.18 -5.52 -10.95
N LEU A 91 -9.92 -5.59 -10.52
CA LEU A 91 -9.40 -4.77 -9.40
C LEU A 91 -9.64 -3.28 -9.63
N TRP A 92 -9.19 -2.78 -10.78
CA TRP A 92 -9.25 -1.34 -11.07
C TRP A 92 -10.70 -0.86 -11.24
N GLU A 93 -11.60 -1.70 -11.74
CA GLU A 93 -13.02 -1.36 -11.80
C GLU A 93 -13.67 -1.27 -10.42
N LEU A 94 -13.38 -2.24 -9.55
CA LEU A 94 -13.88 -2.17 -8.17
C LEU A 94 -13.30 -0.97 -7.43
N MET A 95 -12.00 -0.69 -7.62
CA MET A 95 -11.34 0.45 -7.00
C MET A 95 -11.94 1.78 -7.50
N TYR A 96 -12.17 1.93 -8.80
CA TYR A 96 -12.88 3.07 -9.38
C TYR A 96 -14.28 3.24 -8.77
N LYS A 97 -15.04 2.14 -8.66
CA LYS A 97 -16.38 2.14 -8.06
C LYS A 97 -16.34 2.58 -6.60
N ARG A 98 -15.36 2.12 -5.81
CA ARG A 98 -15.23 2.50 -4.40
C ARG A 98 -14.83 3.96 -4.23
N ILE A 99 -13.79 4.42 -4.94
CA ILE A 99 -13.35 5.82 -4.92
C ILE A 99 -14.47 6.77 -5.37
N SER A 100 -15.19 6.44 -6.45
CA SER A 100 -16.28 7.26 -6.97
C SER A 100 -17.44 7.42 -5.97
N ASN A 101 -17.74 6.35 -5.22
CA ASN A 101 -18.86 6.31 -4.29
C ASN A 101 -18.52 6.79 -2.86
N ALA A 102 -17.24 6.94 -2.53
CA ALA A 102 -16.81 7.46 -1.23
C ALA A 102 -17.44 8.83 -0.93
N LYS A 103 -17.85 9.04 0.32
CA LYS A 103 -18.56 10.24 0.79
C LYS A 103 -17.80 11.00 1.86
N SER A 104 -16.85 10.34 2.53
CA SER A 104 -16.17 10.88 3.70
C SER A 104 -14.68 11.05 3.43
N PHE A 105 -13.98 10.00 3.01
CA PHE A 105 -12.53 10.06 2.79
C PHE A 105 -12.02 9.08 1.74
N ILE A 106 -10.89 9.45 1.11
CA ILE A 106 -10.11 8.60 0.19
C ILE A 106 -8.63 8.78 0.51
N TYR A 107 -7.98 7.74 1.00
CA TYR A 107 -6.58 7.73 1.38
C TYR A 107 -5.80 6.75 0.50
N ILE A 108 -4.81 7.25 -0.23
CA ILE A 108 -3.99 6.47 -1.16
C ILE A 108 -2.55 6.56 -0.71
N ALA A 109 -1.89 5.42 -0.54
CA ALA A 109 -0.44 5.35 -0.38
C ALA A 109 0.13 4.47 -1.48
N GLY A 110 1.11 4.98 -2.22
CA GLY A 110 1.76 4.25 -3.30
C GLY A 110 3.27 4.47 -3.25
N TRP A 111 4.01 3.50 -3.79
CA TRP A 111 5.40 3.73 -4.14
C TRP A 111 5.49 4.71 -5.31
N SER A 112 4.57 4.57 -6.27
CA SER A 112 4.34 5.54 -7.33
C SER A 112 2.83 5.69 -7.54
N VAL A 113 2.39 6.92 -7.84
CA VAL A 113 1.03 7.21 -8.27
C VAL A 113 1.15 8.04 -9.53
N PHE A 114 0.49 7.65 -10.61
CA PHE A 114 0.49 8.38 -11.88
C PHE A 114 -0.90 8.95 -12.13
N VAL A 115 -1.04 10.27 -12.01
CA VAL A 115 -2.34 10.95 -12.11
C VAL A 115 -3.10 10.75 -13.43
N PRO A 116 -2.45 10.55 -14.61
CA PRO A 116 -3.15 10.27 -15.86
C PRO A 116 -3.71 8.84 -15.98
N THR A 117 -3.39 7.94 -15.04
CA THR A 117 -3.89 6.56 -15.06
C THR A 117 -5.42 6.51 -15.09
N ARG A 118 -5.98 5.74 -16.03
CA ARG A 118 -7.41 5.42 -16.11
C ARG A 118 -7.68 4.05 -15.53
N LEU A 119 -8.56 4.00 -14.53
CA LEU A 119 -8.96 2.76 -13.85
C LEU A 119 -9.98 1.94 -14.65
N ILE A 120 -10.81 2.60 -15.45
CA ILE A 120 -11.72 1.95 -16.39
C ILE A 120 -11.15 2.18 -17.79
N ARG A 121 -10.96 1.09 -18.54
CA ARG A 121 -10.47 1.13 -19.92
C ARG A 121 -11.44 0.39 -20.83
N ARG A 122 -12.31 1.14 -21.51
CA ARG A 122 -13.39 0.62 -22.38
C ARG A 122 -13.68 1.61 -23.50
N GLU A 123 -14.37 1.18 -24.56
CA GLU A 123 -14.79 2.08 -25.63
C GLU A 123 -15.58 3.30 -25.05
N ASN A 124 -15.32 4.51 -25.58
CA ASN A 124 -15.82 5.82 -25.11
C ASN A 124 -15.17 6.35 -23.81
N GLU A 125 -13.83 6.28 -23.70
CA GLU A 125 -13.07 6.74 -22.53
C GLU A 125 -13.11 8.23 -22.22
N GLU A 126 -13.46 9.09 -23.19
CA GLU A 126 -13.39 10.56 -23.03
C GLU A 126 -14.27 11.08 -21.88
N GLU A 127 -15.31 10.33 -21.50
CA GLU A 127 -16.19 10.67 -20.37
C GLU A 127 -15.69 10.14 -19.02
N ILE A 128 -14.71 9.24 -19.02
CA ILE A 128 -14.20 8.60 -17.80
C ILE A 128 -12.98 9.40 -17.30
N PRO A 129 -13.03 9.95 -16.07
CA PRO A 129 -11.93 10.73 -15.55
C PRO A 129 -10.69 9.87 -15.32
N THR A 130 -9.53 10.49 -15.52
CA THR A 130 -8.26 9.98 -14.99
C THR A 130 -8.31 9.91 -13.46
N LEU A 131 -7.39 9.16 -12.85
CA LEU A 131 -7.26 9.08 -11.40
C LEU A 131 -7.14 10.48 -10.77
N GLY A 132 -6.31 11.34 -11.34
CA GLY A 132 -6.13 12.71 -10.87
C GLY A 132 -7.41 13.54 -10.90
N GLU A 133 -8.15 13.48 -12.01
CA GLU A 133 -9.43 14.19 -12.17
C GLU A 133 -10.49 13.66 -11.23
N LEU A 134 -10.58 12.34 -11.06
CA LEU A 134 -11.50 11.69 -10.12
C LEU A 134 -11.22 12.18 -8.70
N LEU A 135 -9.96 12.16 -8.26
CA LEU A 135 -9.58 12.59 -6.90
C LEU A 135 -9.85 14.08 -6.66
N LYS A 136 -9.58 14.95 -7.65
CA LYS A 136 -9.94 16.38 -7.57
C LYS A 136 -11.44 16.57 -7.44
N LYS A 137 -12.23 15.89 -8.29
CA LYS A 137 -13.69 15.93 -8.24
C LYS A 137 -14.21 15.49 -6.87
N LYS A 138 -13.71 14.39 -6.31
CA LYS A 138 -14.11 13.91 -4.98
C LYS A 138 -13.75 14.92 -3.89
N ALA A 139 -12.57 15.52 -3.94
CA ALA A 139 -12.17 16.57 -3.01
C ALA A 139 -13.05 17.82 -3.14
N ASP A 140 -13.49 18.16 -4.35
CA ASP A 140 -14.42 19.27 -4.60
C ASP A 140 -15.84 19.01 -4.08
N GLU A 141 -16.28 17.75 -4.08
CA GLU A 141 -17.52 17.29 -3.44
C GLU A 141 -17.45 17.29 -1.90
N GLY A 142 -16.29 17.59 -1.31
CA GLY A 142 -16.09 17.67 0.14
C GLY A 142 -15.54 16.40 0.78
N VAL A 143 -15.13 15.40 -0.01
CA VAL A 143 -14.46 14.20 0.49
C VAL A 143 -13.03 14.53 0.91
N GLU A 144 -12.57 14.05 2.08
CA GLU A 144 -11.18 14.22 2.51
C GLU A 144 -10.25 13.31 1.69
N VAL A 145 -9.54 13.89 0.72
CA VAL A 145 -8.64 13.13 -0.18
C VAL A 145 -7.19 13.36 0.18
N VAL A 146 -6.47 12.27 0.51
CA VAL A 146 -5.04 12.30 0.86
C VAL A 146 -4.26 11.29 0.04
N VAL A 147 -3.20 11.76 -0.62
CA VAL A 147 -2.32 10.93 -1.45
C VAL A 147 -0.91 10.98 -0.87
N MET A 148 -0.39 9.84 -0.43
CA MET A 148 0.97 9.65 0.08
C MET A 148 1.82 8.96 -0.99
N VAL A 149 2.75 9.70 -1.60
CA VAL A 149 3.73 9.13 -2.54
C VAL A 149 5.11 9.07 -1.89
N TRP A 150 5.91 8.06 -2.25
CA TRP A 150 7.31 8.03 -1.85
C TRP A 150 8.08 9.19 -2.52
N ASP A 151 8.83 9.95 -1.72
CA ASP A 151 9.72 11.00 -2.21
C ASP A 151 11.03 10.35 -2.67
N GLU A 152 11.25 10.26 -3.97
CA GLU A 152 12.54 9.85 -4.49
C GLU A 152 13.55 10.93 -4.06
N VAL A 153 14.49 10.55 -3.18
CA VAL A 153 15.33 11.51 -2.48
C VAL A 153 15.97 12.49 -3.45
N MET A 154 15.75 13.77 -3.15
CA MET A 154 16.39 15.04 -3.57
C MET A 154 17.86 15.02 -4.05
N SER A 155 18.63 13.94 -3.89
CA SER A 155 20.02 13.82 -4.32
C SER A 155 20.21 13.47 -5.80
N VAL A 156 19.22 12.86 -6.47
CA VAL A 156 19.31 12.59 -7.93
C VAL A 156 18.91 13.81 -8.76
N LYS A 157 18.00 14.66 -8.25
CA LYS A 157 17.55 15.89 -8.94
C LYS A 157 18.66 16.88 -9.28
N TYR A 158 19.80 16.84 -8.60
CA TYR A 158 20.93 17.71 -8.93
C TYR A 158 21.80 17.18 -10.09
N LEU A 159 21.55 15.94 -10.53
CA LEU A 159 22.30 15.25 -11.59
C LEU A 159 21.41 14.82 -12.77
N MET A 160 20.11 14.57 -12.56
CA MET A 160 19.17 14.19 -13.62
C MET A 160 17.78 14.83 -13.38
N GLU A 161 17.18 15.39 -14.43
CA GLU A 161 15.84 16.01 -14.39
C GLU A 161 14.70 14.97 -14.33
N ALA A 162 15.00 13.69 -14.55
CA ALA A 162 14.08 12.57 -14.42
C ALA A 162 14.54 11.65 -13.26
N GLY A 163 13.59 11.20 -12.44
CA GLY A 163 13.83 10.24 -11.36
C GLY A 163 14.54 8.98 -11.86
N LEU A 164 15.45 8.41 -11.08
CA LEU A 164 16.28 7.27 -11.51
C LEU A 164 15.46 5.98 -11.57
N MET A 165 14.36 5.94 -10.80
CA MET A 165 13.54 4.74 -10.61
C MET A 165 12.21 4.79 -11.37
N GLY A 166 11.94 5.82 -12.18
CA GLY A 166 10.68 5.94 -12.92
C GLY A 166 9.45 6.15 -12.04
N THR A 167 9.59 6.85 -10.90
CA THR A 167 8.44 7.28 -10.09
C THR A 167 7.88 8.60 -10.59
N HIS A 168 6.57 8.81 -10.39
CA HIS A 168 5.86 10.03 -10.80
C HIS A 168 5.58 10.99 -9.61
N ASP A 169 6.37 10.93 -8.54
CA ASP A 169 6.09 11.62 -7.28
C ASP A 169 6.10 13.15 -7.41
N GLU A 170 7.06 13.74 -8.15
CA GLU A 170 7.06 15.19 -8.46
C GLU A 170 5.86 15.63 -9.28
N GLU A 171 5.55 14.88 -10.33
CA GLU A 171 4.49 15.18 -11.27
C GLU A 171 3.13 15.14 -10.56
N THR A 172 2.91 14.07 -9.79
CA THR A 172 1.69 13.87 -8.98
C THR A 172 1.54 14.95 -7.92
N HIS A 173 2.61 15.29 -7.19
CA HIS A 173 2.54 16.38 -6.21
C HIS A 173 2.24 17.72 -6.89
N ARG A 174 2.88 18.03 -8.02
CA ARG A 174 2.63 19.27 -8.77
C ARG A 174 1.20 19.31 -9.32
N TYR A 175 0.67 18.19 -9.78
CA TYR A 175 -0.68 18.10 -10.33
C TYR A 175 -1.76 18.46 -9.30
N PHE A 176 -1.55 18.11 -8.02
CA PHE A 176 -2.48 18.43 -6.92
C PHE A 176 -2.19 19.77 -6.23
N ASP A 177 -1.10 20.45 -6.56
CA ASP A 177 -0.78 21.76 -5.98
C ASP A 177 -1.90 22.78 -6.27
N GLY A 178 -2.28 23.54 -5.23
CA GLY A 178 -3.40 24.47 -5.28
C GLY A 178 -4.80 23.84 -5.34
N THR A 179 -4.93 22.51 -5.25
CA THR A 179 -6.24 21.83 -5.21
C THR A 179 -6.63 21.41 -3.80
N LYS A 180 -7.85 20.88 -3.62
CA LYS A 180 -8.32 20.34 -2.33
C LYS A 180 -7.76 18.94 -2.01
N VAL A 181 -7.04 18.31 -2.92
CA VAL A 181 -6.36 17.03 -2.68
C VAL A 181 -5.07 17.29 -1.90
N ASN A 182 -4.95 16.66 -0.73
CA ASN A 182 -3.75 16.75 0.09
C ASN A 182 -2.72 15.71 -0.37
N CYS A 183 -1.85 16.10 -1.30
CA CYS A 183 -0.75 15.25 -1.76
C CYS A 183 0.51 15.51 -0.93
N VAL A 184 1.02 14.47 -0.28
CA VAL A 184 2.20 14.56 0.59
C VAL A 184 3.27 13.59 0.10
N LYS A 185 4.50 14.10 -0.06
CA LYS A 185 5.68 13.29 -0.40
C LYS A 185 6.40 12.86 0.87
N PHE A 186 6.72 11.58 0.98
CA PHE A 186 7.33 10.99 2.15
C PHE A 186 8.69 10.38 1.86
N SER A 187 9.71 10.89 2.54
CA SER A 187 11.03 10.24 2.56
C SER A 187 11.13 9.25 3.72
N ARG A 188 11.79 8.11 3.51
CA ARG A 188 12.17 7.14 4.56
C ARG A 188 13.17 7.69 5.57
N THR A 189 13.72 8.88 5.34
CA THR A 189 14.72 9.50 6.21
C THR A 189 14.16 10.12 7.50
N GLY A 190 12.85 10.18 7.68
CA GLY A 190 12.23 10.90 8.79
C GLY A 190 12.68 12.38 8.81
N ASP A 191 12.63 13.00 9.98
CA ASP A 191 13.06 14.39 10.18
C ASP A 191 14.60 14.52 10.24
N MET A 192 15.30 14.07 9.18
CA MET A 192 16.74 14.25 8.98
C MET A 192 17.16 15.73 8.95
N LYS A 193 16.20 16.67 8.88
CA LYS A 193 16.43 18.11 9.01
C LYS A 193 16.91 18.51 10.41
N LYS A 194 16.66 17.69 11.44
CA LYS A 194 17.11 17.93 12.83
C LYS A 194 18.49 17.37 13.17
N LYS A 195 19.14 16.62 12.27
CA LYS A 195 20.46 15.99 12.53
C LYS A 195 21.60 16.82 11.93
N SER A 196 22.75 16.88 12.62
CA SER A 196 23.91 17.67 12.17
C SER A 196 24.40 17.23 10.78
N ILE A 197 25.04 18.15 10.05
CA ILE A 197 25.57 17.93 8.69
C ILE A 197 26.43 16.66 8.61
N LEU A 198 27.25 16.38 9.63
CA LEU A 198 28.10 15.19 9.66
C LEU A 198 27.30 13.89 9.79
N LYS A 199 26.23 13.88 10.61
CA LYS A 199 25.30 12.74 10.71
C LYS A 199 24.51 12.54 9.43
N ARG A 200 24.19 13.62 8.70
CA ARG A 200 23.56 13.52 7.38
C ARG A 200 24.50 12.80 6.41
N ILE A 201 25.76 13.22 6.30
CA ILE A 201 26.75 12.63 5.37
C ILE A 201 27.04 11.14 5.67
N VAL A 202 27.20 10.78 6.95
CA VAL A 202 27.56 9.40 7.34
C VAL A 202 26.38 8.43 7.26
N PHE A 203 25.16 8.85 7.63
CA PHE A 203 23.97 8.02 7.42
C PHE A 203 23.48 8.03 5.96
N SER A 204 23.92 8.99 5.12
CA SER A 204 23.27 9.22 3.84
C SER A 204 23.66 8.32 2.68
N SER A 205 24.86 7.77 2.66
CA SER A 205 25.37 7.19 1.41
C SER A 205 24.86 5.78 1.10
N LYS A 206 24.33 5.03 2.09
CA LYS A 206 23.76 3.68 1.87
C LYS A 206 22.25 3.60 2.12
N GLN A 207 21.74 4.22 3.19
CA GLN A 207 20.33 4.04 3.56
C GLN A 207 19.36 4.90 2.75
N LEU A 208 19.78 6.06 2.21
CA LEU A 208 18.93 6.88 1.34
C LEU A 208 18.67 6.25 -0.03
N PHE A 209 19.53 5.33 -0.47
CA PHE A 209 19.44 4.72 -1.81
C PHE A 209 18.94 3.26 -1.80
N SER A 210 18.67 2.68 -0.62
CA SER A 210 18.36 1.25 -0.50
C SER A 210 16.99 0.93 0.11
N VAL A 211 16.20 1.94 0.51
CA VAL A 211 14.90 1.70 1.15
C VAL A 211 13.85 2.69 0.65
N THR A 212 12.70 2.18 0.21
CA THR A 212 11.57 2.98 -0.28
C THR A 212 10.33 2.77 0.60
N HIS A 213 9.39 3.70 0.52
CA HIS A 213 8.02 3.43 0.99
C HIS A 213 7.30 2.64 -0.08
N HIS A 214 7.19 1.32 0.12
CA HIS A 214 6.72 0.40 -0.92
C HIS A 214 5.29 -0.11 -0.73
N GLN A 215 4.55 0.41 0.27
CA GLN A 215 3.16 0.02 0.46
C GLN A 215 2.30 0.55 -0.69
N LYS A 216 1.40 -0.28 -1.20
CA LYS A 216 0.33 0.11 -2.12
C LYS A 216 -0.99 -0.12 -1.42
N THR A 217 -1.64 0.96 -1.00
CA THR A 217 -2.90 0.88 -0.27
C THR A 217 -3.88 1.94 -0.74
N VAL A 218 -5.14 1.57 -0.90
CA VAL A 218 -6.26 2.51 -1.06
C VAL A 218 -7.26 2.23 0.05
N VAL A 219 -7.60 3.22 0.85
CA VAL A 219 -8.58 3.10 1.94
C VAL A 219 -9.63 4.17 1.78
N CYS A 220 -10.91 3.79 1.79
CA CYS A 220 -12.01 4.74 1.67
C CYS A 220 -13.27 4.21 2.38
N ASP A 221 -14.21 5.12 2.63
CA ASP A 221 -15.54 4.74 3.06
C ASP A 221 -16.35 4.18 1.88
N ALA A 222 -17.22 3.22 2.17
CA ALA A 222 -18.18 2.67 1.24
C ALA A 222 -19.59 2.72 1.87
N PRO A 223 -20.61 3.16 1.11
CA PRO A 223 -21.98 3.18 1.62
C PRO A 223 -22.51 1.76 1.86
N THR A 224 -23.21 1.56 2.97
CA THR A 224 -24.10 0.43 3.27
C THR A 224 -25.56 0.91 3.25
N ARG A 225 -26.52 0.03 3.57
CA ARG A 225 -27.95 0.40 3.59
C ARG A 225 -28.27 1.46 4.65
N ASN A 226 -27.58 1.42 5.79
CA ASN A 226 -27.88 2.27 6.94
C ASN A 226 -26.69 3.08 7.45
N GLN A 227 -25.44 2.71 7.09
CA GLN A 227 -24.22 3.35 7.57
C GLN A 227 -23.13 3.37 6.48
N ALA A 228 -21.96 3.94 6.76
CA ALA A 228 -20.76 3.75 5.95
C ALA A 228 -19.88 2.70 6.59
N LYS A 229 -19.13 1.94 5.79
CA LYS A 229 -18.08 0.99 6.24
C LYS A 229 -16.72 1.36 5.66
N ILE A 230 -15.63 0.97 6.32
CA ILE A 230 -14.28 1.12 5.77
C ILE A 230 -14.00 -0.05 4.83
N CYS A 231 -13.44 0.26 3.67
CA CYS A 231 -12.84 -0.74 2.81
C CYS A 231 -11.39 -0.37 2.48
N ALA A 232 -10.56 -1.37 2.29
CA ALA A 232 -9.15 -1.22 2.00
C ALA A 232 -8.75 -2.10 0.82
N PHE A 233 -7.78 -1.63 0.04
CA PHE A 233 -7.08 -2.40 -0.96
C PHE A 233 -5.61 -2.49 -0.54
N VAL A 234 -5.03 -3.68 -0.61
CA VAL A 234 -3.61 -3.94 -0.31
C VAL A 234 -3.06 -4.99 -1.28
N GLY A 235 -1.86 -4.78 -1.81
CA GLY A 235 -1.24 -5.74 -2.74
C GLY A 235 0.04 -5.22 -3.40
N GLY A 236 0.38 -5.79 -4.56
CA GLY A 236 1.56 -5.42 -5.34
C GLY A 236 1.35 -4.31 -6.38
N ILE A 237 0.10 -4.11 -6.81
CA ILE A 237 -0.26 -3.17 -7.88
C ILE A 237 -0.32 -1.71 -7.38
N ASP A 238 0.61 -0.87 -7.83
CA ASP A 238 0.54 0.59 -7.68
C ASP A 238 -0.48 1.21 -8.65
N LEU A 239 -1.00 2.38 -8.30
CA LEU A 239 -1.85 3.19 -9.16
C LEU A 239 -1.01 4.03 -10.13
N CYS A 240 -0.24 3.36 -10.99
CA CYS A 240 0.65 4.01 -11.95
C CYS A 240 0.64 3.33 -13.33
N ASP A 241 1.41 3.90 -14.25
CA ASP A 241 1.61 3.42 -15.62
C ASP A 241 2.21 2.00 -15.66
N GLY A 242 1.86 1.25 -16.70
CA GLY A 242 2.38 -0.09 -16.97
C GLY A 242 1.79 -1.22 -16.15
N ARG A 243 1.00 -0.89 -15.12
CA ARG A 243 0.42 -1.85 -14.16
C ARG A 243 -0.93 -2.42 -14.60
N TYR A 244 -1.59 -1.78 -15.55
CA TYR A 244 -2.78 -2.35 -16.15
C TYR A 244 -2.39 -3.53 -17.03
N ASP A 245 -2.91 -4.69 -16.69
CA ASP A 245 -2.82 -5.86 -17.52
C ASP A 245 -3.99 -6.81 -17.27
N THR A 246 -4.07 -7.81 -18.12
CA THR A 246 -5.00 -8.93 -18.05
C THR A 246 -4.20 -10.23 -18.12
N ALA A 247 -4.85 -11.35 -17.83
CA ALA A 247 -4.22 -12.69 -17.90
C ALA A 247 -3.65 -13.05 -19.29
N ASP A 248 -4.04 -12.35 -20.35
CA ASP A 248 -3.46 -12.52 -21.69
C ASP A 248 -1.99 -12.10 -21.78
N HIS A 249 -1.57 -11.14 -20.95
CA HIS A 249 -0.21 -10.59 -20.92
C HIS A 249 0.33 -10.29 -22.33
N CYS A 250 -0.48 -9.61 -23.13
CA CYS A 250 -0.19 -9.35 -24.54
C CYS A 250 1.13 -8.58 -24.74
N LEU A 251 2.04 -9.14 -25.56
CA LEU A 251 3.33 -8.52 -25.88
C LEU A 251 3.25 -7.50 -27.02
N TYR A 252 2.61 -7.86 -28.13
CA TYR A 252 2.77 -7.19 -29.43
C TYR A 252 1.46 -6.79 -30.15
N ARG A 253 0.32 -6.80 -29.45
CA ARG A 253 -0.98 -6.47 -30.05
C ARG A 253 -1.73 -5.51 -29.13
N ARG A 254 -2.43 -4.52 -29.72
CA ARG A 254 -3.24 -3.46 -29.06
C ARG A 254 -2.51 -2.30 -28.37
N MET A 255 -1.22 -2.06 -28.61
CA MET A 255 -0.48 -0.92 -28.02
C MET A 255 -0.97 0.50 -28.42
N LEU A 256 -1.95 0.57 -29.35
CA LEU A 256 -2.70 1.79 -29.67
C LEU A 256 -4.19 1.47 -29.61
N SER A 257 -4.65 1.02 -28.44
CA SER A 257 -6.07 0.82 -28.12
C SER A 257 -6.44 1.64 -26.89
N TYR A 258 -7.73 1.71 -26.58
CA TYR A 258 -8.20 2.30 -25.32
C TYR A 258 -7.71 1.48 -24.11
N GLU A 259 -7.63 0.13 -24.22
CA GLU A 259 -7.11 -0.76 -23.17
C GLU A 259 -5.64 -0.53 -22.85
N TYR A 260 -4.83 -0.26 -23.87
CA TYR A 260 -3.38 -0.06 -23.74
C TYR A 260 -2.98 1.20 -24.53
N PRO A 261 -3.22 2.40 -23.96
CA PRO A 261 -2.86 3.64 -24.61
C PRO A 261 -1.33 3.81 -24.63
N ALA A 262 -0.82 4.61 -25.57
CA ALA A 262 0.61 4.87 -25.68
C ALA A 262 1.24 5.46 -24.40
N SER A 263 0.44 6.19 -23.61
CA SER A 263 0.84 6.74 -22.31
C SER A 263 1.05 5.68 -21.22
N ASP A 264 0.65 4.43 -21.46
CA ASP A 264 0.78 3.30 -20.54
C ASP A 264 1.76 2.23 -21.06
N TYR A 265 2.50 2.54 -22.14
CA TYR A 265 3.59 1.68 -22.59
C TYR A 265 4.67 1.61 -21.52
N HIS A 266 4.99 0.38 -21.09
CA HIS A 266 6.01 0.13 -20.09
C HIS A 266 6.94 -0.99 -20.56
N ASN A 267 8.22 -0.66 -20.75
CA ASN A 267 9.30 -1.61 -20.90
C ASN A 267 10.61 -0.95 -20.45
N PRO A 268 11.05 -1.17 -19.21
CA PRO A 268 12.26 -0.52 -18.67
C PRO A 268 13.55 -1.02 -19.34
N GLY A 269 13.50 -2.14 -20.07
CA GLY A 269 14.63 -2.66 -20.84
C GLY A 269 14.76 -2.07 -22.25
N ASP A 270 13.75 -1.32 -22.72
CA ASP A 270 13.71 -0.75 -24.05
C ASP A 270 13.54 0.78 -23.99
N ASN A 271 14.63 1.51 -24.19
CA ASN A 271 14.63 2.97 -24.25
C ASN A 271 14.18 3.52 -25.62
N SER A 272 13.80 2.67 -26.58
CA SER A 272 13.26 3.10 -27.87
C SER A 272 11.79 3.49 -27.72
N PHE A 273 11.57 4.70 -27.20
CA PHE A 273 10.29 5.27 -26.74
C PHE A 273 9.10 5.22 -27.73
N HIS A 274 9.26 4.69 -28.95
CA HIS A 274 8.28 4.84 -30.03
C HIS A 274 8.23 3.71 -31.06
N ALA A 275 8.87 2.56 -30.83
CA ALA A 275 8.67 1.45 -31.76
C ALA A 275 7.22 0.95 -31.59
N LYS A 276 6.33 1.33 -32.51
CA LYS A 276 4.92 0.87 -32.60
C LYS A 276 4.76 -0.66 -32.57
N ASN A 277 5.87 -1.39 -32.69
CA ASN A 277 5.97 -2.84 -32.73
C ASN A 277 6.93 -3.42 -31.66
N ALA A 278 7.43 -2.63 -30.70
CA ALA A 278 8.22 -3.16 -29.59
C ALA A 278 7.33 -3.90 -28.58
N PRO A 279 7.84 -4.95 -27.92
CA PRO A 279 7.08 -5.59 -26.85
C PRO A 279 6.95 -4.60 -25.69
N ARG A 280 5.77 -4.53 -25.08
CA ARG A 280 5.71 -4.09 -23.67
C ARG A 280 6.26 -5.19 -22.77
N GLN A 281 6.60 -4.82 -21.54
CA GLN A 281 6.76 -5.77 -20.45
C GLN A 281 5.37 -5.99 -19.82
N PRO A 282 4.73 -7.17 -19.98
CA PRO A 282 3.48 -7.48 -19.29
C PRO A 282 3.68 -7.43 -17.78
N TRP A 283 2.60 -7.17 -17.06
CA TRP A 283 2.62 -6.99 -15.61
C TRP A 283 1.70 -8.02 -14.96
N HIS A 284 2.28 -9.14 -14.56
CA HIS A 284 1.59 -10.10 -13.72
C HIS A 284 1.71 -9.71 -12.25
N ASP A 285 0.59 -9.57 -11.54
CA ASP A 285 0.59 -9.15 -10.14
C ASP A 285 -0.70 -9.55 -9.42
N THR A 286 -0.74 -9.35 -8.10
CA THR A 286 -1.90 -9.68 -7.27
C THR A 286 -2.26 -8.54 -6.32
N HIS A 287 -3.54 -8.48 -5.96
CA HIS A 287 -4.05 -7.51 -5.01
C HIS A 287 -5.22 -8.08 -4.21
N SER A 288 -5.59 -7.40 -3.14
CA SER A 288 -6.73 -7.78 -2.31
C SER A 288 -7.62 -6.58 -1.99
N TYR A 289 -8.91 -6.85 -1.81
CA TYR A 289 -9.89 -5.95 -1.23
C TYR A 289 -10.33 -6.53 0.11
N ILE A 290 -10.37 -5.69 1.14
CA ILE A 290 -10.57 -6.07 2.52
C ILE A 290 -11.68 -5.20 3.12
N GLU A 291 -12.63 -5.84 3.80
CA GLU A 291 -13.60 -5.21 4.70
C GLU A 291 -13.47 -5.81 6.11
N GLY A 292 -14.21 -5.26 7.08
CA GLY A 292 -14.16 -5.68 8.48
C GLY A 292 -13.06 -4.97 9.27
N THR A 293 -12.76 -5.47 10.46
CA THR A 293 -11.77 -4.86 11.37
C THR A 293 -10.38 -4.77 10.72
N ALA A 294 -10.02 -5.72 9.86
CA ALA A 294 -8.76 -5.68 9.12
C ALA A 294 -8.61 -4.44 8.22
N ALA A 295 -9.70 -3.94 7.62
CA ALA A 295 -9.64 -2.71 6.82
C ALA A 295 -9.34 -1.46 7.68
N TRP A 296 -9.79 -1.47 8.94
CA TRP A 296 -9.45 -0.43 9.91
C TRP A 296 -7.97 -0.48 10.30
N HIS A 297 -7.36 -1.66 10.42
CA HIS A 297 -5.90 -1.76 10.63
C HIS A 297 -5.09 -1.13 9.48
N VAL A 298 -5.53 -1.31 8.23
CA VAL A 298 -4.91 -0.63 7.07
C VAL A 298 -5.08 0.89 7.17
N LEU A 299 -6.25 1.37 7.59
CA LEU A 299 -6.50 2.80 7.86
C LEU A 299 -5.56 3.34 8.96
N GLN A 300 -5.39 2.61 10.06
CA GLN A 300 -4.49 3.02 11.14
C GLN A 300 -3.04 3.07 10.68
N ASN A 301 -2.59 2.08 9.92
CA ASN A 301 -1.26 2.12 9.29
C ASN A 301 -1.06 3.41 8.47
N PHE A 302 -2.06 3.80 7.68
CA PHE A 302 -2.02 5.04 6.91
C PHE A 302 -1.92 6.28 7.82
N ARG A 303 -2.76 6.34 8.87
CA ARG A 303 -2.82 7.47 9.81
C ARG A 303 -1.54 7.64 10.62
N GLU A 304 -1.01 6.56 11.20
CA GLU A 304 0.25 6.59 11.96
C GLU A 304 1.38 7.14 11.09
N ARG A 305 1.49 6.65 9.85
CA ARG A 305 2.48 7.15 8.89
C ARG A 305 2.31 8.62 8.56
N TYR A 306 1.09 9.02 8.22
CA TYR A 306 0.78 10.40 7.90
C TYR A 306 1.13 11.33 9.07
N ASN A 307 0.76 10.96 10.30
CA ASN A 307 1.03 11.76 11.48
C ASN A 307 2.53 11.88 11.79
N SER A 308 3.30 10.81 11.61
CA SER A 308 4.74 10.82 11.89
C SER A 308 5.55 11.63 10.90
N GLN A 309 5.09 11.70 9.65
CA GLN A 309 5.93 12.20 8.56
C GLN A 309 5.38 13.43 7.83
N SER A 310 4.14 13.83 8.08
CA SER A 310 3.57 15.05 7.52
C SER A 310 4.19 16.28 8.20
N SER A 311 4.22 17.41 7.48
CA SER A 311 4.72 18.65 8.07
C SER A 311 3.80 19.11 9.21
N SER A 312 4.32 19.87 10.17
CA SER A 312 3.48 20.45 11.25
C SER A 312 2.37 21.39 10.75
N LYS A 313 2.42 21.79 9.48
CA LYS A 313 1.41 22.61 8.81
C LYS A 313 0.40 21.77 8.00
N ALA A 314 0.64 20.47 7.85
CA ALA A 314 -0.27 19.60 7.13
C ALA A 314 -1.59 19.47 7.91
N PRO A 315 -2.74 19.39 7.22
CA PRO A 315 -4.03 19.17 7.87
C PRO A 315 -4.00 17.90 8.71
N ARG A 316 -4.66 17.91 9.88
CA ARG A 316 -4.89 16.67 10.63
C ARG A 316 -5.96 15.87 9.92
N LEU A 317 -5.77 14.55 9.84
CA LEU A 317 -6.78 13.66 9.29
C LEU A 317 -7.99 13.59 10.21
N SER A 318 -9.18 13.56 9.60
CA SER A 318 -10.42 13.37 10.32
C SER A 318 -10.47 12.01 11.02
N ASN A 319 -11.17 11.92 12.15
CA ASN A 319 -11.34 10.67 12.89
C ASN A 319 -12.62 9.96 12.46
N TRP A 320 -12.49 8.96 11.60
CA TRP A 320 -13.63 8.25 11.02
C TRP A 320 -14.16 7.09 11.87
N THR A 321 -13.57 6.83 13.04
CA THR A 321 -13.98 5.72 13.94
C THR A 321 -15.43 5.81 14.41
N ASP A 322 -15.94 7.03 14.54
CA ASP A 322 -17.25 7.28 15.16
C ASP A 322 -18.36 7.42 14.10
N THR A 323 -17.99 7.64 12.83
CA THR A 323 -18.90 7.93 11.71
C THR A 323 -19.12 6.71 10.81
N VAL A 324 -18.10 5.84 10.72
CA VAL A 324 -18.17 4.58 10.01
C VAL A 324 -18.45 3.51 11.04
N GLY A 325 -19.70 3.05 11.09
CA GLY A 325 -20.11 2.06 12.09
C GLY A 325 -19.38 0.73 11.89
N SER A 326 -19.06 0.10 13.02
CA SER A 326 -18.81 -1.34 13.10
C SER A 326 -20.15 -2.08 12.93
N GLU A 327 -20.82 -1.87 11.79
CA GLU A 327 -21.75 -2.90 11.33
C GLU A 327 -20.85 -4.09 11.03
N THR A 328 -20.82 -5.01 12.01
CA THR A 328 -20.38 -6.38 11.78
C THR A 328 -21.06 -6.85 10.50
N LEU A 329 -20.39 -7.69 9.71
CA LEU A 329 -20.94 -8.29 8.49
C LEU A 329 -22.19 -9.18 8.75
N ALA A 330 -22.93 -8.96 9.84
CA ALA A 330 -24.10 -9.69 10.33
C ALA A 330 -25.24 -9.82 9.30
N ASP A 331 -25.25 -9.01 8.24
CA ASP A 331 -26.19 -9.11 7.13
C ASP A 331 -25.69 -9.99 5.96
N ARG A 332 -24.47 -10.54 6.02
CA ARG A 332 -23.96 -11.52 5.05
C ARG A 332 -24.14 -12.94 5.55
N GLU A 333 -24.37 -13.86 4.62
CA GLU A 333 -24.36 -15.28 4.93
C GLU A 333 -23.02 -15.66 5.55
N LYS A 334 -23.06 -16.32 6.71
CA LYS A 334 -21.90 -16.68 7.54
C LYS A 334 -20.79 -17.45 6.79
N ASP A 335 -21.13 -18.05 5.65
CA ASP A 335 -20.24 -18.95 4.89
C ASP A 335 -19.21 -18.20 4.02
N GLU A 336 -19.25 -16.86 3.97
CA GLU A 336 -18.25 -16.03 3.26
C GLU A 336 -17.28 -15.25 4.18
N ASN A 337 -17.29 -15.51 5.50
CA ASN A 337 -16.43 -14.78 6.45
C ASN A 337 -14.96 -15.22 6.36
N TRP A 338 -14.05 -14.26 6.50
CA TRP A 338 -12.60 -14.48 6.51
C TRP A 338 -11.99 -14.10 7.85
N ASN A 339 -11.09 -14.97 8.34
CA ASN A 339 -10.15 -14.61 9.40
C ASN A 339 -8.98 -13.85 8.76
N VAL A 340 -8.82 -12.57 9.11
CA VAL A 340 -7.82 -11.69 8.49
C VAL A 340 -6.93 -11.06 9.56
N GLN A 341 -5.62 -11.14 9.34
CA GLN A 341 -4.60 -10.47 10.15
C GLN A 341 -3.71 -9.60 9.25
N ILE A 342 -3.47 -8.35 9.65
CA ILE A 342 -2.66 -7.40 8.90
C ILE A 342 -1.23 -7.37 9.44
N PHE A 343 -0.25 -7.50 8.55
CA PHE A 343 1.17 -7.41 8.86
C PHE A 343 1.80 -6.17 8.25
N ARG A 344 2.90 -5.71 8.83
CA ARG A 344 3.66 -4.56 8.34
C ARG A 344 5.16 -4.68 8.60
N SER A 345 5.94 -4.12 7.69
CA SER A 345 7.37 -3.89 7.86
C SER A 345 7.62 -2.39 7.97
N ILE A 346 7.60 -1.89 9.19
CA ILE A 346 7.69 -0.47 9.52
C ILE A 346 8.50 -0.27 10.78
N ASP A 347 9.09 0.91 10.95
CA ASP A 347 9.85 1.28 12.14
C ASP A 347 9.41 2.65 12.70
N SER A 348 9.88 2.95 13.91
CA SER A 348 9.49 4.14 14.66
C SER A 348 9.93 5.48 14.04
N HIS A 349 10.75 5.48 12.98
CA HIS A 349 11.11 6.71 12.27
C HIS A 349 10.01 7.18 11.32
N VAL A 350 9.09 6.28 10.94
CA VAL A 350 8.10 6.54 9.88
C VAL A 350 6.66 6.26 10.29
N ALA A 351 6.43 5.67 11.46
CA ALA A 351 5.12 5.54 12.12
C ALA A 351 5.31 5.54 13.64
N ALA A 352 4.43 6.22 14.39
CA ALA A 352 4.48 6.36 15.83
C ALA A 352 3.09 6.26 16.45
#